data_AF-A0A3C0CG42-F1
#
_entry.id   AF-A0A3C0CG42-F1
#
_cell.length_a   1.000
_cell.length_b   1.000
_cell.length_c   1.000
_cell.angle_alpha   90.00
_cell.angle_beta   90.00
_cell.angle_gamma   90.00
#
_symmetry.space_group_name_H-M   'P 1'
#
loop_
_entity.id
_entity.type
_entity.pdbx_description
1 polymer ?
#
loop_
_entity_poly.entity_id
_entity_poly.type
_entity_poly.pdbx_seq_one_letter_code
_entity_poly.pdbx_strand_id
1 'polypeptide(L)'
;MGINYNVPEYEVVRDPQRCIACRVCERQCANEVHSYDPKTGKMKSDESKCVNCHRCVALCPTHALKIVKNNDTYRINAQWSNEAIGEIYRQAETGGMLLSSMGNPKPYPIYWDKMLLNASQVTNPSIDPLREPMETKTFLGKKPDHIER
;
A
#
# COMPACT_ATOMS: atom_id res chain seq x y z
N MET A 1 -29.98 -1.01 -7.09
CA MET A 1 -28.94 -1.52 -6.18
C MET A 1 -27.67 -1.66 -7.01
N GLY A 2 -26.63 -0.87 -6.73
CA GLY A 2 -25.38 -0.96 -7.50
C GLY A 2 -24.77 -2.35 -7.34
N ILE A 3 -24.30 -2.94 -8.43
CA ILE A 3 -23.54 -4.18 -8.37
C ILE A 3 -22.14 -3.80 -7.87
N ASN A 4 -21.88 -3.95 -6.57
CA ASN A 4 -20.54 -3.76 -6.02
C ASN A 4 -19.67 -4.96 -6.40
N TYR A 5 -18.89 -4.79 -7.47
CA TYR A 5 -17.87 -5.75 -7.90
C TYR A 5 -16.61 -5.58 -7.05
N ASN A 6 -16.73 -5.83 -5.74
CA ASN A 6 -15.61 -5.79 -4.80
C ASN A 6 -15.06 -7.21 -4.64
N VAL A 7 -14.10 -7.52 -5.49
CA VAL A 7 -13.40 -8.80 -5.48
C VAL A 7 -12.37 -8.77 -4.34
N PRO A 8 -12.32 -9.80 -3.47
CA PRO A 8 -11.30 -9.87 -2.43
C PRO A 8 -9.91 -9.98 -3.05
N GLU A 9 -8.95 -9.20 -2.54
CA GLU A 9 -7.56 -9.20 -3.04
C GLU A 9 -6.85 -10.54 -2.82
N TYR A 10 -7.28 -11.29 -1.80
CA TYR A 10 -6.69 -12.56 -1.40
C TYR A 10 -7.74 -13.65 -1.34
N GLU A 11 -7.38 -14.85 -1.77
CA GLU A 11 -8.17 -16.06 -1.59
C GLU A 11 -7.61 -16.92 -0.47
N VAL A 12 -8.50 -17.50 0.34
CA VAL A 12 -8.14 -18.41 1.43
C VAL A 12 -8.44 -19.83 0.99
N VAL A 13 -7.43 -20.50 0.44
CA VAL A 13 -7.59 -21.86 -0.04
C VAL A 13 -7.37 -22.84 1.11
N ARG A 14 -8.40 -23.64 1.37
CA ARG A 14 -8.39 -24.70 2.38
C ARG A 14 -8.39 -26.06 1.70
N ASP A 15 -7.40 -26.89 2.02
CA ASP A 15 -7.36 -28.27 1.60
C ASP A 15 -8.33 -29.11 2.48
N PRO A 16 -9.41 -29.66 1.90
CA PRO A 16 -10.39 -30.44 2.66
C PRO A 16 -9.87 -31.79 3.13
N GLN A 17 -8.84 -32.36 2.48
CA GLN A 17 -8.24 -33.65 2.88
C GLN A 17 -7.33 -33.50 4.10
N ARG A 18 -6.72 -32.32 4.27
CA ARG A 18 -5.83 -32.02 5.41
C ARG A 18 -6.56 -31.35 6.57
N CYS A 19 -7.71 -30.72 6.31
CA CYS A 19 -8.43 -29.97 7.32
C CYS A 19 -9.22 -30.89 8.27
N ILE A 20 -8.72 -31.05 9.49
CA ILE A 20 -9.37 -31.83 10.57
C ILE A 20 -10.45 -31.05 11.35
N ALA A 21 -10.92 -29.92 10.82
CA ALA A 21 -11.92 -29.05 11.47
C ALA A 21 -11.63 -28.71 12.95
N CYS A 22 -10.36 -28.51 13.32
CA CYS A 22 -9.94 -28.19 14.70
C CYS A 22 -10.33 -26.79 15.21
N ARG A 23 -10.90 -25.95 14.33
CA ARG A 23 -11.40 -24.59 14.61
C ARG A 23 -10.36 -23.60 15.15
N VAL A 24 -9.06 -23.92 15.08
CA VAL A 24 -8.01 -22.98 15.53
C VAL A 24 -8.00 -21.69 14.68
N CYS A 25 -8.22 -21.82 13.37
CA CYS A 25 -8.28 -20.69 12.45
C CYS A 25 -9.45 -19.74 12.75
N GLU A 26 -10.61 -20.27 13.15
CA GLU A 26 -11.77 -19.48 13.61
C GLU A 26 -11.43 -18.71 14.90
N ARG A 27 -10.87 -19.38 15.92
CA ARG A 27 -10.53 -18.74 17.20
C ARG A 27 -9.44 -17.67 17.12
N GLN A 28 -8.59 -17.73 16.09
CA GLN A 28 -7.38 -16.90 16.00
C GLN A 28 -7.50 -15.78 14.96
N CYS A 29 -8.53 -15.80 14.11
CA CYS A 29 -8.69 -14.78 13.09
C CYS A 29 -9.37 -13.53 13.68
N ALA A 30 -8.61 -12.45 13.83
CA ALA A 30 -9.13 -11.16 14.31
C ALA A 30 -10.19 -10.55 13.36
N ASN A 31 -10.19 -10.93 12.08
CA ASN A 31 -11.14 -10.44 11.07
C ASN A 31 -12.31 -11.40 10.83
N GLU A 32 -12.44 -12.46 11.65
CA GLU A 32 -13.58 -13.40 11.58
C GLU A 32 -13.80 -14.01 10.18
N VAL A 33 -12.71 -14.27 9.46
CA VAL A 33 -12.74 -14.87 8.10
C VAL A 33 -13.28 -16.29 8.12
N HIS A 34 -13.06 -17.04 9.20
CA HIS A 34 -13.37 -18.47 9.25
C HIS A 34 -14.58 -18.75 10.14
N SER A 35 -15.45 -19.65 9.69
CA SER A 35 -16.62 -20.12 10.45
C SER A 35 -16.78 -21.63 10.33
N TYR A 36 -17.24 -22.27 11.39
CA TYR A 36 -17.59 -23.69 11.39
C TYR A 36 -19.05 -23.90 10.97
N ASP A 37 -19.30 -24.82 10.05
CA ASP A 37 -20.66 -25.25 9.67
C ASP A 37 -21.01 -26.58 10.37
N PRO A 38 -21.90 -26.58 11.38
CA PRO A 38 -22.27 -27.78 12.11
C PRO A 38 -22.97 -28.84 11.27
N LYS A 39 -23.64 -28.46 10.18
CA LYS A 39 -24.39 -29.40 9.34
C LYS A 39 -23.46 -30.24 8.46
N THR A 40 -22.38 -29.63 7.98
CA THR A 40 -21.43 -30.28 7.07
C THR A 40 -20.17 -30.76 7.78
N GLY A 41 -19.92 -30.31 9.02
CA GLY A 41 -18.71 -30.61 9.77
C GLY A 41 -17.46 -29.92 9.19
N LYS A 42 -17.63 -28.90 8.34
CA LYS A 42 -16.54 -28.26 7.59
C LYS A 42 -16.32 -26.82 8.04
N MET A 43 -15.07 -26.38 7.91
CA MET A 43 -14.72 -24.96 8.03
C MET A 43 -15.01 -24.24 6.71
N LYS A 44 -15.67 -23.08 6.79
CA LYS A 44 -15.88 -22.13 5.70
C LYS A 44 -14.94 -20.94 5.84
N SER A 45 -14.80 -20.16 4.78
CA SER A 45 -14.00 -18.93 4.78
C SER A 45 -14.71 -17.87 3.96
N ASP A 46 -14.76 -16.65 4.48
CA ASP A 46 -15.24 -15.45 3.81
C ASP A 46 -14.03 -14.57 3.50
N GLU A 47 -13.49 -14.72 2.30
CA GLU A 47 -12.23 -14.08 1.93
C GLU A 47 -12.31 -12.55 1.84
N SER A 48 -13.53 -11.99 1.75
CA SER A 48 -13.75 -10.53 1.74
C SER A 48 -13.22 -9.81 2.97
N LYS A 49 -13.06 -10.53 4.08
CA LYS A 49 -12.52 -10.02 5.35
C LYS A 49 -11.02 -10.30 5.54
N CYS A 50 -10.39 -11.00 4.59
CA CYS A 50 -9.02 -11.44 4.74
C CYS A 50 -8.04 -10.29 4.46
N VAL A 51 -7.22 -9.93 5.45
CA VAL A 51 -6.14 -8.94 5.33
C VAL A 51 -4.76 -9.57 5.13
N ASN A 52 -4.71 -10.85 4.76
CA ASN A 52 -3.47 -11.60 4.55
C ASN A 52 -2.44 -11.55 5.70
N CYS A 53 -2.90 -11.58 6.96
CA CYS A 53 -2.01 -11.54 8.13
C CYS A 53 -1.28 -12.88 8.43
N HIS A 54 -1.55 -13.92 7.65
CA HIS A 54 -0.99 -15.27 7.78
C HIS A 54 -1.16 -16.00 9.13
N ARG A 55 -1.85 -15.43 10.12
CA ARG A 55 -2.06 -16.05 11.44
C ARG A 55 -2.74 -17.42 11.36
N CYS A 56 -3.77 -17.56 10.53
CA CYS A 56 -4.47 -18.84 10.38
C CYS A 56 -3.63 -19.91 9.66
N VAL A 57 -2.76 -19.49 8.72
CA VAL A 57 -1.83 -20.38 8.02
C VAL A 57 -0.77 -20.90 8.98
N ALA A 58 -0.16 -20.02 9.77
CA ALA A 58 0.89 -20.36 10.72
C ALA A 58 0.41 -21.30 11.84
N LEU A 59 -0.82 -21.11 12.32
CA LEU A 59 -1.35 -21.89 13.45
C LEU A 59 -2.06 -23.18 13.03
N CYS A 60 -2.20 -23.46 11.73
CA CYS A 60 -2.89 -24.67 11.28
C CYS A 60 -2.01 -25.91 11.53
N PRO A 61 -2.38 -26.84 12.43
CA PRO A 61 -1.51 -27.96 12.82
C PRO A 61 -1.27 -28.97 11.69
N THR A 62 -2.16 -29.01 10.70
CA THR A 62 -2.04 -29.90 9.53
C THR A 62 -1.58 -29.16 8.27
N HIS A 63 -1.28 -27.87 8.39
CA HIS A 63 -1.00 -26.93 7.30
C HIS A 63 -2.00 -27.04 6.13
N ALA A 64 -3.28 -27.12 6.46
CA ALA A 64 -4.37 -27.23 5.48
C ALA A 64 -4.76 -25.89 4.81
N LEU A 65 -4.08 -24.78 5.15
CA LEU A 65 -4.43 -23.43 4.70
C LEU A 65 -3.29 -22.80 3.91
N LYS A 66 -3.66 -22.12 2.82
CA LYS A 66 -2.81 -21.16 2.12
C LYS A 66 -3.63 -19.91 1.82
N ILE A 67 -2.96 -18.75 1.82
CA ILE A 67 -3.53 -17.51 1.33
C ILE A 67 -2.80 -17.20 0.03
N VAL A 68 -3.54 -16.98 -1.04
CA VAL A 68 -3.00 -16.69 -2.37
C VAL A 68 -3.59 -15.37 -2.87
N LYS A 69 -2.87 -14.70 -3.77
CA LYS A 69 -3.42 -13.53 -4.44
C LYS A 69 -4.57 -13.98 -5.35
N ASN A 70 -5.68 -13.25 -5.32
CA ASN A 70 -6.79 -13.51 -6.23
C ASN A 70 -6.35 -13.21 -7.67
N ASN A 71 -6.67 -14.13 -8.58
CA ASN A 71 -6.32 -13.99 -10.00
C ASN A 71 -7.37 -13.22 -10.80
N ASP A 72 -8.53 -12.94 -10.21
CA ASP A 72 -9.55 -12.09 -10.81
C ASP A 72 -9.05 -10.63 -10.86
N THR A 73 -9.06 -10.08 -12.06
CA THR A 73 -8.37 -8.84 -12.41
C THR A 73 -9.24 -7.98 -13.30
N TYR A 74 -9.16 -6.66 -13.10
CA TYR A 74 -9.72 -5.72 -14.06
C TYR A 74 -8.89 -5.72 -15.34
N ARG A 75 -9.44 -5.09 -16.39
CA ARG A 75 -8.70 -4.82 -17.62
C ARG A 75 -7.53 -3.88 -17.31
N ILE A 76 -6.34 -4.45 -17.26
CA ILE A 76 -5.10 -3.70 -17.07
C ILE A 76 -4.81 -2.80 -18.28
N ASN A 77 -4.27 -1.62 -18.02
CA ASN A 77 -3.63 -0.78 -19.03
C ASN A 77 -2.45 -0.03 -18.40
N ALA A 78 -1.69 0.71 -19.21
CA ALA A 78 -0.48 1.38 -18.75
C ALA A 78 -0.70 2.43 -17.66
N GLN A 79 -1.91 2.99 -17.54
CA GLN A 79 -2.25 4.06 -16.60
C GLN A 79 -2.99 3.53 -15.37
N TRP A 80 -3.72 2.43 -15.51
CA TRP A 80 -4.60 1.88 -14.49
C TRP A 80 -4.16 0.48 -14.08
N SER A 81 -3.46 0.41 -12.95
CA SER A 81 -3.16 -0.84 -12.26
C SER A 81 -4.39 -1.34 -11.48
N ASN A 82 -4.49 -2.65 -11.24
CA ASN A 82 -5.56 -3.20 -10.39
C ASN A 82 -5.57 -2.60 -8.99
N GLU A 83 -4.40 -2.29 -8.44
CA GLU A 83 -4.26 -1.63 -7.15
C GLU A 83 -4.90 -0.24 -7.16
N ALA A 84 -4.60 0.58 -8.17
CA ALA A 84 -5.19 1.91 -8.31
C ALA A 84 -6.71 1.85 -8.51
N ILE A 85 -7.20 0.89 -9.31
CA ILE A 85 -8.63 0.68 -9.51
C ILE A 85 -9.31 0.28 -8.19
N GLY A 86 -8.73 -0.67 -7.45
CA GLY A 86 -9.26 -1.11 -6.16
C GLY A 86 -9.23 -0.03 -5.08
N GLU A 87 -8.21 0.83 -5.06
CA GLU A 87 -8.18 2.02 -4.19
C GLU A 87 -9.31 3.00 -4.53
N ILE A 88 -9.56 3.27 -5.82
CA ILE A 88 -10.63 4.17 -6.25
C ILE A 88 -11.99 3.64 -5.82
N TYR A 89 -12.27 2.34 -6.00
CA TYR A 89 -13.53 1.75 -5.53
C TYR A 89 -13.69 1.87 -4.01
N ARG A 90 -12.65 1.54 -3.23
CA ARG A 90 -12.69 1.66 -1.75
C ARG A 90 -12.90 3.10 -1.29
N GLN A 91 -12.27 4.06 -1.96
CA GLN A 91 -12.45 5.49 -1.67
C GLN A 91 -13.86 5.96 -2.06
N ALA A 92 -14.40 5.49 -3.19
CA ALA A 92 -15.76 5.82 -3.62
C ALA A 92 -16.82 5.27 -2.65
N GLU A 93 -16.60 4.09 -2.05
CA GLU A 93 -17.52 3.50 -1.07
C GLU A 93 -17.49 4.20 0.29
N THR A 94 -16.29 4.57 0.76
CA THR A 94 -16.11 5.11 2.13
C THR A 94 -16.07 6.63 2.19
N GLY A 95 -15.79 7.31 1.07
CA GLY A 95 -15.49 8.75 1.02
C GLY A 95 -14.17 9.14 1.71
N GLY A 96 -13.42 8.17 2.23
CA GLY A 96 -12.17 8.39 2.97
C GLY A 96 -10.95 7.97 2.17
N MET A 97 -9.84 8.67 2.38
CA MET A 97 -8.55 8.27 1.81
C MET A 97 -7.87 7.22 2.70
N LEU A 98 -7.55 6.06 2.13
CA LEU A 98 -6.85 5.01 2.85
C LEU A 98 -5.40 5.44 3.09
N LEU A 99 -5.01 5.59 4.35
CA LEU A 99 -3.63 5.84 4.73
C LEU A 99 -2.92 4.52 5.02
N SER A 100 -1.87 4.24 4.26
CA SER A 100 -0.91 3.18 4.56
C SER A 100 -0.04 3.61 5.76
N SER A 101 0.01 2.78 6.81
CA SER A 101 0.84 3.05 7.99
C SER A 101 2.35 2.91 7.72
N MET A 102 2.74 2.28 6.60
CA MET A 102 4.13 1.99 6.24
C MET A 102 4.66 2.95 5.16
N GLY A 103 4.10 4.15 5.07
CA GLY A 103 4.49 5.14 4.08
C GLY A 103 3.94 4.83 2.68
N ASN A 104 4.61 5.34 1.65
CA ASN A 104 4.17 5.21 0.26
C ASN A 104 5.03 4.15 -0.46
N PRO A 105 4.48 2.96 -0.78
CA PRO A 105 5.25 1.89 -1.45
C PRO A 105 5.46 2.15 -2.95
N LYS A 106 4.84 3.20 -3.52
CA LYS A 106 4.97 3.51 -4.93
C LYS A 106 6.41 3.97 -5.23
N PRO A 107 6.93 3.67 -6.44
CA PRO A 107 8.30 4.02 -6.84
C PRO A 107 8.40 5.50 -7.21
N TYR A 108 7.95 6.40 -6.34
CA TYR A 108 8.14 7.83 -6.53
C TYR A 108 9.61 8.17 -6.35
N PRO A 109 10.12 9.16 -7.11
CA PRO A 109 11.48 9.63 -6.92
C PRO A 109 11.66 10.15 -5.49
N ILE A 110 12.67 9.63 -4.79
CA ILE A 110 13.11 10.19 -3.51
C ILE A 110 13.85 11.47 -3.84
N TYR A 111 13.14 12.61 -3.78
CA TYR A 111 13.72 13.91 -4.09
C TYR A 111 14.86 14.27 -3.12
N TRP A 112 14.77 13.83 -1.86
CA TRP A 112 15.80 14.07 -0.85
C TRP A 112 17.18 13.54 -1.27
N ASP A 113 17.24 12.36 -1.88
CA ASP A 113 18.50 11.78 -2.39
C ASP A 113 19.02 12.51 -3.64
N LYS A 114 18.18 13.33 -4.28
CA LYS A 114 18.50 14.14 -5.45
C LYS A 114 18.77 15.60 -5.12
N MET A 115 18.62 16.01 -3.85
CA MET A 115 18.93 17.35 -3.42
C MET A 115 20.38 17.43 -2.93
N LEU A 116 21.20 18.16 -3.68
CA LEU A 116 22.50 18.60 -3.19
C LEU A 116 22.29 19.88 -2.38
N LEU A 117 22.41 19.79 -1.06
CA LEU A 117 22.51 20.98 -0.21
C LEU A 117 23.95 21.49 -0.32
N ASN A 118 24.14 22.62 -0.99
CA ASN A 118 25.41 23.31 -0.91
C ASN A 118 25.53 23.92 0.49
N ALA A 119 26.61 23.64 1.21
CA ALA A 119 26.83 24.13 2.56
C ALA A 119 26.73 25.67 2.67
N SER A 120 27.05 26.40 1.60
CA SER A 120 26.86 27.85 1.56
C SER A 120 25.39 28.25 1.74
N GLN A 121 24.43 27.49 1.22
CA GLN A 121 22.99 27.79 1.29
C GLN A 121 22.37 27.64 2.69
N VAL A 122 23.06 26.96 3.62
CA VAL A 122 22.57 26.75 5.01
C VAL A 122 23.26 27.64 6.04
N THR A 123 24.26 28.42 5.62
CA THR A 123 24.91 29.42 6.47
C THR A 123 24.13 30.74 6.41
N ASN A 124 24.03 31.45 7.54
CA ASN A 124 23.43 32.78 7.61
C ASN A 124 24.49 33.79 8.08
N PRO A 125 25.04 34.64 7.18
CA PRO A 125 24.77 34.74 5.74
C PRO A 125 25.35 33.55 4.96
N SER A 126 24.93 33.39 3.70
CA SER A 126 25.46 32.35 2.80
C SER A 126 26.93 32.61 2.48
N ILE A 127 27.85 31.81 3.04
CA ILE A 127 29.30 31.98 2.97
C ILE A 127 29.92 30.81 2.18
N ASP A 128 30.73 31.13 1.16
CA ASP A 128 31.58 30.18 0.40
C ASP A 128 32.82 29.79 1.25
N PRO A 129 33.37 28.56 1.16
CA PRO A 129 34.65 28.19 1.78
C PRO A 129 35.84 29.15 1.51
N LEU A 130 35.81 29.96 0.44
CA LEU A 130 36.78 31.04 0.19
C LEU A 130 36.51 32.37 0.95
N ARG A 131 35.50 32.40 1.83
CA ARG A 131 35.14 33.53 2.73
C ARG A 131 34.87 34.87 2.05
N GLU A 132 34.36 34.86 0.83
CA GLU A 132 33.83 36.06 0.18
C GLU A 132 32.29 36.11 0.33
N PRO A 133 31.70 37.25 0.73
CA PRO A 133 30.26 37.42 0.71
C PRO A 133 29.76 37.44 -0.74
N MET A 134 28.91 36.48 -1.11
CA MET A 134 28.25 36.49 -2.41
C MET A 134 27.07 37.49 -2.39
N GLU A 135 27.13 38.53 -3.21
CA GLU A 135 25.95 39.36 -3.51
C GLU A 135 24.95 38.54 -4.35
N THR A 136 24.03 37.83 -3.71
CA THR A 136 22.90 37.22 -4.41
C THR A 136 21.82 38.27 -4.63
N LYS A 137 21.90 39.01 -5.74
CA LYS A 137 20.76 39.81 -6.23
C LYS A 137 19.70 38.87 -6.81
N THR A 138 18.60 38.69 -6.08
CA THR A 138 17.47 37.90 -6.55
C THR A 138 16.63 38.73 -7.53
N PHE A 139 16.65 38.35 -8.80
CA PHE A 139 15.79 38.94 -9.82
C PHE A 139 14.50 38.11 -9.96
N LEU A 140 13.36 38.68 -9.58
CA LEU A 140 12.04 38.13 -9.88
C LEU A 140 11.52 38.82 -11.16
N GLY A 141 11.53 38.11 -12.29
CA GLY A 141 11.09 38.64 -13.60
C GLY A 141 12.03 38.29 -14.75
N LYS A 142 11.79 38.87 -15.93
CA LYS A 142 12.65 38.69 -17.12
C LYS A 142 14.04 39.27 -16.82
N LYS A 143 15.09 38.46 -17.01
CA LYS A 143 16.47 38.92 -16.85
C LYS A 143 16.81 39.97 -17.92
N PRO A 144 17.58 41.01 -17.57
CA PRO A 144 18.12 41.94 -18.56
C PRO A 144 19.17 41.23 -19.43
N ASP A 145 19.28 41.65 -20.70
CA ASP A 145 20.18 41.03 -21.69
C ASP A 145 21.66 41.35 -21.42
N HIS A 146 21.96 42.41 -20.67
CA HIS A 146 23.30 42.76 -20.20
C HIS A 146 23.28 43.44 -18.83
N ILE A 147 24.42 43.41 -18.12
CA ILE A 147 24.62 44.07 -16.83
C ILE A 147 25.30 45.42 -17.10
N GLU A 148 24.61 46.53 -16.79
CA GLU A 148 25.23 47.86 -16.74
C GLU A 148 25.78 48.14 -15.34
N ARG A 149 26.98 48.72 -15.29
CA ARG A 149 27.74 48.97 -14.06
C ARG A 149 27.72 50.45 -13.71
#